data_AF-A0A2S9Y0C0-F1
#
_entry.id   AF-A0A2S9Y0C0-F1
#
_cell.length_a   1.000
_cell.length_b   1.000
_cell.length_c   1.000
_cell.angle_alpha   90.00
_cell.angle_beta   90.00
_cell.angle_gamma   90.00
#
_symmetry.space_group_name_H-M   'P 1'
#
loop_
_entity.id
_entity.type
_entity.pdbx_description
1 polymer ?
#
loop_
_entity_poly.entity_id
_entity_poly.type
_entity_poly.pdbx_seq_one_letter_code
_entity_poly.pdbx_strand_id
1 'polypeptide(L)'
;MWRVVQGDLDPYSGTGTLLLVSGVARRAQALMDQIRRRLVKLAEMSPAELAEMGAGLNAELGSLADMVARAQGLTSAEDPLGGTYRQEIANLRNWLRAQDESPDCPVAPELVAAWLKELARDRAAVTMGRYVAGIRAWHRAEGHADPTESDEVREVIAGLDTD
;
A
#
# COMPACT_ATOMS: atom_id res chain seq x y z
N MET A 1 15.83 41.68 34.55
CA MET A 1 15.63 41.42 35.98
C MET A 1 14.38 40.56 36.12
N TRP A 2 14.52 39.24 36.16
CA TRP A 2 13.40 38.32 36.36
C TRP A 2 13.79 37.29 37.44
N ARG A 3 12.90 37.16 38.41
CA ARG A 3 13.06 36.50 39.71
C ARG A 3 12.79 35.00 39.54
N VAL A 4 13.72 34.16 39.99
CA VAL A 4 13.52 32.71 40.10
C VAL A 4 12.57 32.44 41.26
N VAL A 5 11.47 31.72 41.01
CA VAL A 5 10.63 31.12 42.04
C VAL A 5 11.05 29.65 42.10
N GLN A 6 11.76 29.28 43.17
CA GLN A 6 12.03 27.88 43.49
C GLN A 6 10.72 27.22 43.92
N GLY A 7 10.18 26.36 43.05
CA GLY A 7 9.25 25.31 43.44
C GLY A 7 10.07 24.08 43.77
N ASP A 8 9.96 23.63 45.02
CA ASP A 8 10.45 22.36 45.54
C ASP A 8 10.08 21.22 44.58
N LEU A 9 11.08 20.60 43.93
CA LEU A 9 10.90 19.38 43.17
C LEU A 9 11.60 18.26 43.94
N ASP A 10 10.74 17.44 44.55
CA ASP A 10 10.99 16.14 45.15
C ASP A 10 12.09 15.34 44.43
N PRO A 11 13.14 14.89 45.14
CA PRO A 11 14.31 14.24 44.54
C PRO A 11 14.10 12.80 44.03
N TYR A 12 12.87 12.27 43.96
CA TYR A 12 12.64 10.86 43.60
C TYR A 12 11.72 10.54 42.39
N SER A 13 11.45 11.46 41.46
CA SER A 13 10.60 11.13 40.27
C SER A 13 11.29 11.16 38.88
N GLY A 14 12.60 11.41 38.79
CA GLY A 14 13.23 11.77 37.50
C GLY A 14 14.02 10.70 36.74
N THR A 15 14.43 9.59 37.36
CA THR A 15 15.50 8.75 36.78
C THR A 15 14.99 7.68 35.81
N GLY A 16 13.77 7.16 36.01
CA GLY A 16 13.19 6.11 35.15
C GLY A 16 12.75 6.60 33.77
N THR A 17 12.18 7.81 33.70
CA THR A 17 11.64 8.39 32.46
C THR A 17 12.75 8.88 31.52
N LEU A 18 13.85 9.43 32.05
CA LEU A 18 14.97 9.91 31.24
C LEU A 18 15.75 8.76 30.55
N LEU A 19 15.87 7.61 31.21
CA LEU A 19 16.58 6.43 30.69
C LEU A 19 15.80 5.73 29.56
N LEU A 20 14.46 5.62 29.67
CA LEU A 20 13.60 5.05 28.64
C LEU A 20 13.56 5.91 27.37
N VAL A 21 13.48 7.23 27.50
CA VAL A 21 13.54 8.17 26.36
C VAL A 21 14.90 8.09 25.65
N SER A 22 16.00 7.92 26.38
CA SER A 22 17.34 7.73 25.80
C SER A 22 17.51 6.40 25.05
N GLY A 23 16.84 5.33 25.51
CA GLY A 23 16.88 4.00 24.88
C GLY A 23 16.06 3.92 23.59
N VAL A 24 14.86 4.53 23.60
CA VAL A 24 14.01 4.66 22.42
C VAL A 24 14.67 5.56 21.37
N ALA A 25 15.26 6.70 21.78
CA ALA A 25 15.98 7.59 20.88
C ALA A 25 17.20 6.91 20.22
N ARG A 26 17.98 6.13 20.97
CA ARG A 26 19.12 5.36 20.41
C ARG A 26 18.66 4.29 19.42
N ARG A 27 17.55 3.60 19.70
CA ARG A 27 16.96 2.62 18.77
C ARG A 27 16.44 3.29 17.50
N ALA A 28 15.75 4.42 17.63
CA ALA A 28 15.28 5.21 16.49
C ALA A 28 16.45 5.70 15.63
N GLN A 29 17.52 6.19 16.25
CA GLN A 29 18.72 6.65 15.54
C GLN A 29 19.41 5.50 14.78
N ALA A 30 19.54 4.33 15.42
CA ALA A 30 20.13 3.15 14.78
C ALA A 30 19.30 2.65 13.59
N LEU A 31 17.97 2.68 13.70
CA LEU A 31 17.03 2.39 12.61
C LEU A 31 17.17 3.40 11.47
N MET A 32 17.23 4.68 11.77
CA MET A 32 17.44 5.75 10.76
C MET A 32 18.78 5.58 10.03
N ASP A 33 19.85 5.24 10.73
CA ASP A 33 21.15 4.96 10.11
C ASP A 33 21.13 3.69 9.24
N GLN A 34 20.38 2.68 9.65
CA GLN A 34 20.19 1.46 8.86
C GLN A 34 19.38 1.73 7.59
N ILE A 35 18.31 2.53 7.69
CA ILE A 35 17.50 2.97 6.55
C ILE A 35 18.38 3.79 5.60
N ARG A 36 19.15 4.76 6.11
CA ARG A 36 20.06 5.58 5.30
C ARG A 36 21.08 4.74 4.54
N ARG A 37 21.73 3.77 5.20
CA ARG A 37 22.68 2.85 4.54
C ARG A 37 22.01 2.01 3.46
N ARG A 38 20.78 1.56 3.69
CA ARG A 38 20.00 0.85 2.68
C ARG A 38 19.65 1.75 1.50
N LEU A 39 19.23 2.99 1.73
CA LEU A 39 18.91 3.95 0.67
C LEU A 39 20.12 4.28 -0.21
N VAL A 40 21.31 4.43 0.37
CA VAL A 40 22.55 4.60 -0.42
C VAL A 40 22.84 3.38 -1.28
N LYS A 41 22.71 2.18 -0.72
CA LYS A 41 22.91 0.92 -1.46
C LYS A 41 21.86 0.74 -2.57
N LEU A 42 20.64 1.21 -2.36
CA LEU A 42 19.58 1.22 -3.37
C LEU A 42 19.87 2.24 -4.49
N ALA A 43 20.49 3.37 -4.17
CA ALA A 43 20.87 4.38 -5.16
C ALA A 43 22.00 3.94 -6.11
N GLU A 44 22.78 2.92 -5.71
CA GLU A 44 23.83 2.30 -6.53
C GLU A 44 23.30 1.18 -7.42
N MET A 45 22.05 0.74 -7.23
CA MET A 45 21.41 -0.29 -8.04
C MET A 45 20.85 0.31 -9.32
N SER A 46 20.97 -0.43 -10.42
CA SER A 46 20.33 -0.03 -11.67
C SER A 46 18.80 -0.06 -11.53
N PRO A 47 18.06 0.74 -12.32
CA PRO A 47 16.60 0.72 -12.31
C PRO A 47 15.98 -0.66 -12.53
N ALA A 48 16.64 -1.51 -13.33
CA ALA A 48 16.21 -2.89 -13.59
C ALA A 48 16.34 -3.77 -12.34
N GLU A 49 17.46 -3.68 -11.61
CA GLU A 49 17.67 -4.45 -10.38
C GLU A 49 16.73 -4.00 -9.24
N LEU A 50 16.39 -2.71 -9.20
CA LEU A 50 15.38 -2.19 -8.28
C LEU A 50 13.98 -2.69 -8.62
N ALA A 51 13.63 -2.78 -9.91
CA ALA A 51 12.35 -3.32 -10.36
C ALA A 51 12.22 -4.83 -10.06
N GLU A 52 13.29 -5.61 -10.31
CA GLU A 52 13.33 -7.04 -10.00
C GLU A 52 13.20 -7.30 -8.49
N MET A 53 13.95 -6.56 -7.68
CA MET A 53 13.86 -6.65 -6.23
C MET A 53 12.50 -6.19 -5.70
N GLY A 54 11.92 -5.14 -6.30
CA GLY A 54 10.57 -4.68 -5.99
C GLY A 54 9.51 -5.74 -6.30
N ALA A 55 9.62 -6.39 -7.46
CA ALA A 55 8.75 -7.49 -7.85
C ALA A 55 8.90 -8.70 -6.89
N GLY A 56 10.13 -9.04 -6.51
CA GLY A 56 10.42 -10.11 -5.55
C GLY A 56 9.82 -9.84 -4.16
N LEU A 57 10.03 -8.64 -3.61
CA LEU A 57 9.44 -8.22 -2.33
C LEU A 57 7.91 -8.21 -2.38
N ASN A 58 7.32 -7.83 -3.52
CA ASN A 58 5.88 -7.81 -3.70
C ASN A 58 5.28 -9.22 -3.77
N ALA A 59 6.00 -10.17 -4.38
CA ALA A 59 5.64 -11.58 -4.39
C ALA A 59 5.74 -12.21 -3.00
N GLU A 60 6.82 -11.89 -2.25
CA GLU A 60 6.99 -12.34 -0.86
C GLU A 60 5.90 -11.79 0.07
N LEU A 61 5.52 -10.51 -0.08
CA LEU A 61 4.41 -9.90 0.66
C LEU A 61 3.07 -10.57 0.34
N GLY A 62 2.82 -10.90 -0.93
CA GLY A 62 1.63 -11.67 -1.32
C GLY A 62 1.59 -13.05 -0.66
N SER A 63 2.70 -13.78 -0.70
CA SER A 63 2.82 -15.09 -0.06
C SER A 63 2.61 -15.03 1.47
N LEU A 64 3.13 -14.00 2.14
CA LEU A 64 2.93 -13.78 3.57
C LEU A 64 1.46 -13.45 3.90
N ALA A 65 0.80 -12.63 3.08
CA ALA A 65 -0.61 -12.31 3.23
C ALA A 65 -1.48 -13.58 3.12
N ASP A 66 -1.19 -14.45 2.14
CA ASP A 66 -1.88 -15.74 1.97
C ASP A 66 -1.68 -16.66 3.19
N MET A 67 -0.45 -16.71 3.73
CA MET A 67 -0.14 -17.49 4.93
C MET A 67 -0.91 -16.97 6.16
N VAL A 68 -0.99 -15.66 6.34
CA VAL A 68 -1.74 -15.03 7.45
C VAL A 68 -3.24 -15.30 7.30
N ALA A 69 -3.79 -15.18 6.08
CA ALA A 69 -5.19 -15.47 5.81
C ALA A 69 -5.57 -16.94 6.13
N ARG A 70 -4.70 -17.88 5.76
CA ARG A 70 -4.85 -19.31 6.12
C ARG A 70 -4.78 -19.53 7.62
N ALA A 71 -3.81 -18.90 8.30
CA ALA A 71 -3.63 -19.03 9.76
C ALA A 71 -4.82 -18.46 10.56
N GLN A 72 -5.51 -17.45 10.03
CA GLN A 72 -6.68 -16.85 10.66
C GLN A 72 -8.00 -17.57 10.35
N GLY A 73 -7.98 -18.67 9.58
CA GLY A 73 -9.20 -19.35 9.14
C GLY A 73 -10.10 -18.48 8.25
N LEU A 74 -9.55 -17.38 7.71
CA LEU A 74 -10.24 -16.41 6.87
C LEU A 74 -10.29 -16.85 5.40
N THR A 75 -10.01 -18.12 5.10
CA THR A 75 -10.47 -18.73 3.85
C THR A 75 -11.98 -18.98 3.97
N SER A 76 -12.75 -17.90 4.11
CA SER A 76 -14.18 -17.94 3.89
C SER A 76 -14.44 -17.88 2.39
N ALA A 77 -15.58 -18.43 1.98
CA ALA A 77 -16.16 -18.26 0.64
C ALA A 77 -16.43 -16.78 0.25
N GLU A 78 -15.98 -15.82 1.06
CA GLU A 78 -16.21 -14.37 0.99
C GLU A 78 -14.96 -13.56 0.60
N ASP A 79 -13.80 -14.20 0.36
CA ASP A 79 -12.63 -13.54 -0.26
C ASP A 79 -12.30 -14.22 -1.60
N PRO A 80 -13.00 -13.86 -2.68
CA PRO A 80 -12.82 -14.48 -4.00
C PRO A 80 -11.41 -14.27 -4.59
N LEU A 81 -10.58 -13.40 -3.97
CA LEU A 81 -9.28 -12.96 -4.44
C LEU A 81 -8.11 -13.56 -3.64
N GLY A 82 -8.38 -14.33 -2.58
CA GLY A 82 -7.37 -15.02 -1.79
C GLY A 82 -6.32 -14.12 -1.14
N GLY A 83 -6.57 -12.81 -0.99
CA GLY A 83 -5.64 -11.84 -0.41
C GLY A 83 -4.67 -11.16 -1.38
N THR A 84 -4.43 -11.70 -2.57
CA THR A 84 -3.41 -11.19 -3.52
C THR A 84 -3.67 -9.74 -3.97
N TYR A 85 -4.93 -9.39 -4.23
CA TYR A 85 -5.35 -8.08 -4.74
C TYR A 85 -6.23 -7.28 -3.76
N ARG A 86 -6.22 -7.66 -2.49
CA ARG A 86 -7.13 -7.10 -1.48
C ARG A 86 -6.98 -5.59 -1.35
N GLN A 87 -5.74 -5.10 -1.36
CA GLN A 87 -5.46 -3.67 -1.23
C GLN A 87 -5.93 -2.88 -2.45
N GLU A 88 -5.74 -3.44 -3.65
CA GLU A 88 -6.15 -2.82 -4.90
C GLU A 88 -7.65 -2.62 -4.95
N ILE A 89 -8.42 -3.65 -4.57
CA ILE A 89 -9.88 -3.60 -4.53
C ILE A 89 -10.38 -2.70 -3.40
N ALA A 90 -9.72 -2.68 -2.25
CA ALA A 90 -10.07 -1.74 -1.18
C ALA A 90 -9.91 -0.28 -1.63
N ASN A 91 -8.86 0.03 -2.38
CA ASN A 91 -8.63 1.39 -2.90
C ASN A 91 -9.70 1.79 -3.93
N LEU A 92 -10.07 0.89 -4.85
CA LEU A 92 -11.16 1.15 -5.79
C LEU A 92 -12.49 1.38 -5.05
N ARG A 93 -12.82 0.52 -4.08
CA ARG A 93 -14.03 0.64 -3.26
C ARG A 93 -14.12 1.97 -2.53
N ASN A 94 -13.00 2.43 -1.97
CA ASN A 94 -12.96 3.71 -1.29
C ASN A 94 -13.17 4.88 -2.26
N TRP A 95 -12.59 4.79 -3.46
CA TRP A 95 -12.80 5.80 -4.49
C TRP A 95 -14.26 5.81 -4.98
N LEU A 96 -14.88 4.65 -5.22
CA LEU A 96 -16.30 4.54 -5.61
C LEU A 96 -17.21 5.19 -4.58
N ARG A 97 -16.99 4.91 -3.28
CA ARG A 97 -17.75 5.57 -2.19
C ARG A 97 -17.56 7.09 -2.19
N ALA A 98 -16.38 7.58 -2.53
CA ALA A 98 -16.12 9.02 -2.62
C ALA A 98 -16.83 9.68 -3.81
N GLN A 99 -17.17 8.90 -4.85
CA GLN A 99 -18.00 9.34 -5.98
C GLN A 99 -19.50 9.12 -5.76
N ASP A 100 -19.91 8.68 -4.56
CA ASP A 100 -21.30 8.27 -4.24
C ASP A 100 -21.80 7.08 -5.10
N GLU A 101 -20.87 6.25 -5.57
CA GLU A 101 -21.14 5.06 -6.38
C GLU A 101 -21.14 3.79 -5.55
N SER A 102 -21.78 2.74 -6.09
CA SER A 102 -21.77 1.42 -5.46
C SER A 102 -20.34 0.87 -5.39
N PRO A 103 -19.85 0.43 -4.21
CA PRO A 103 -18.54 -0.19 -4.04
C PRO A 103 -18.53 -1.69 -4.40
N ASP A 104 -19.67 -2.24 -4.80
CA ASP A 104 -19.83 -3.66 -5.04
C ASP A 104 -19.63 -4.01 -6.53
N CYS A 105 -19.39 -5.30 -6.78
CA CYS A 105 -19.27 -5.81 -8.14
C CYS A 105 -20.68 -5.99 -8.74
N PRO A 106 -20.91 -5.73 -10.05
CA PRO A 106 -19.96 -5.23 -11.03
C PRO A 106 -19.78 -3.71 -10.99
N VAL A 107 -18.57 -3.26 -11.33
CA VAL A 107 -18.25 -1.84 -11.52
C VAL A 107 -18.37 -1.50 -13.01
N ALA A 108 -19.05 -0.40 -13.31
CA ALA A 108 -19.21 0.08 -14.68
C ALA A 108 -17.84 0.39 -15.32
N PRO A 109 -17.62 0.03 -16.60
CA PRO A 109 -16.34 0.29 -17.27
C PRO A 109 -15.90 1.75 -17.25
N GLU A 110 -16.84 2.69 -17.37
CA GLU A 110 -16.60 4.13 -17.36
C GLU A 110 -16.00 4.58 -16.02
N LEU A 111 -16.48 4.00 -14.90
CA LEU A 111 -15.97 4.26 -13.55
C LEU A 111 -14.57 3.68 -13.35
N VAL A 112 -14.31 2.48 -13.90
CA VAL A 112 -12.96 1.88 -13.89
C VAL A 112 -11.99 2.75 -14.69
N ALA A 113 -12.38 3.22 -15.88
CA ALA A 113 -11.57 4.09 -16.72
C ALA A 113 -11.26 5.42 -16.02
N ALA A 114 -12.26 6.06 -15.41
CA ALA A 114 -12.09 7.31 -14.65
C ALA A 114 -11.15 7.13 -13.47
N TRP A 115 -11.31 6.05 -12.70
CA TRP A 115 -10.45 5.75 -11.58
C TRP A 115 -8.99 5.50 -11.99
N LEU A 116 -8.77 4.71 -13.05
CA LEU A 116 -7.42 4.44 -13.55
C LEU A 116 -6.71 5.72 -14.02
N LYS A 117 -7.43 6.63 -14.71
CA LYS A 117 -6.91 7.94 -15.10
C LYS A 117 -6.51 8.79 -13.89
N GLU A 118 -7.31 8.79 -12.84
CA GLU A 118 -6.99 9.53 -11.61
C GLU A 118 -5.79 8.92 -10.88
N LEU A 119 -5.79 7.59 -10.72
CA LEU A 119 -4.75 6.84 -10.05
C LEU A 119 -3.38 6.98 -10.75
N ALA A 120 -3.38 7.05 -12.08
CA ALA A 120 -2.18 7.22 -12.88
C ALA A 120 -1.41 8.53 -12.62
N ARG A 121 -2.09 9.57 -12.11
CA ARG A 121 -1.44 10.86 -11.80
C ARG A 121 -0.36 10.73 -10.72
N ASP A 122 -0.55 9.77 -9.81
CA ASP A 122 0.27 9.64 -8.60
C ASP A 122 1.01 8.29 -8.51
N ARG A 123 0.83 7.39 -9.48
CA ARG A 123 1.32 6.00 -9.43
C ARG A 123 2.05 5.59 -10.71
N ALA A 124 3.10 4.78 -10.55
CA ALA A 124 3.88 4.24 -11.66
C ALA A 124 3.12 3.17 -12.46
N ALA A 125 3.43 3.02 -13.76
CA ALA A 125 2.79 2.06 -14.67
C ALA A 125 2.79 0.60 -14.17
N VAL A 126 3.90 0.12 -13.60
CA VAL A 126 3.98 -1.24 -13.00
C VAL A 126 2.93 -1.45 -11.90
N THR A 127 2.62 -0.40 -11.15
CA THR A 127 1.57 -0.42 -10.13
C THR A 127 0.19 -0.50 -10.78
N MET A 128 -0.03 0.20 -11.89
CA MET A 128 -1.28 0.18 -12.66
C MET A 128 -1.60 -1.23 -13.19
N GLY A 129 -0.61 -1.96 -13.71
CA GLY A 129 -0.81 -3.34 -14.17
C GLY A 129 -1.34 -4.28 -13.07
N ARG A 130 -0.90 -4.06 -11.82
CA ARG A 130 -1.39 -4.82 -10.66
C ARG A 130 -2.83 -4.46 -10.30
N TYR A 131 -3.22 -3.19 -10.40
CA TYR A 131 -4.60 -2.75 -10.21
C TYR A 131 -5.55 -3.35 -11.26
N VAL A 132 -5.15 -3.32 -12.54
CA VAL A 132 -5.92 -3.92 -13.65
C VAL A 132 -6.10 -5.42 -13.44
N ALA A 133 -5.04 -6.14 -13.08
CA ALA A 133 -5.12 -7.57 -12.77
C ALA A 133 -6.06 -7.87 -11.60
N GLY A 134 -6.04 -7.02 -10.56
CA GLY A 134 -6.94 -7.12 -9.42
C GLY A 134 -8.41 -6.95 -9.80
N ILE A 135 -8.74 -5.93 -10.61
CA ILE A 135 -10.12 -5.67 -11.07
C ILE A 135 -10.66 -6.86 -11.88
N ARG A 136 -9.85 -7.37 -12.82
CA ARG A 136 -10.19 -8.55 -13.63
C ARG A 136 -10.44 -9.78 -12.76
N ALA A 137 -9.54 -10.03 -11.80
CA ALA A 137 -9.66 -11.16 -10.90
C ALA A 137 -10.94 -11.05 -10.05
N TRP A 138 -11.28 -9.83 -9.59
CA TRP A 138 -12.45 -9.59 -8.77
C TRP A 138 -13.74 -9.85 -9.53
N HIS A 139 -13.89 -9.27 -10.73
CA HIS A 139 -15.08 -9.50 -11.57
C HIS A 139 -15.23 -10.97 -11.95
N ARG A 140 -14.14 -11.63 -12.34
CA ARG A 140 -14.17 -13.06 -12.66
C ARG A 140 -14.62 -13.92 -11.50
N ALA A 141 -14.14 -13.61 -10.29
CA ALA A 141 -14.44 -14.40 -9.11
C ALA A 141 -15.89 -14.21 -8.62
N GLU A 142 -16.49 -13.06 -8.92
CA GLU A 142 -17.93 -12.77 -8.73
C GLU A 142 -18.80 -13.25 -9.92
N GLY A 143 -18.20 -13.80 -10.98
CA GLY A 143 -18.92 -14.30 -12.16
C GLY A 143 -19.40 -13.22 -13.14
N HIS A 144 -18.84 -12.01 -13.06
CA HIS A 144 -19.17 -10.89 -13.94
C HIS A 144 -18.18 -10.73 -15.09
N ALA A 145 -18.63 -10.03 -16.14
CA ALA A 145 -17.77 -9.64 -17.26
C ALA A 145 -16.64 -8.73 -16.78
N ASP A 146 -15.48 -8.84 -17.42
CA ASP A 146 -14.31 -8.04 -17.09
C ASP A 146 -14.44 -6.62 -17.70
N PRO A 147 -14.57 -5.56 -16.88
CA PRO A 147 -14.69 -4.20 -17.40
C PRO A 147 -13.42 -3.73 -18.13
N THR A 148 -12.27 -4.37 -17.89
CA THR A 148 -11.00 -4.06 -18.55
C THR A 148 -10.93 -4.52 -20.01
N GLU A 149 -11.92 -5.30 -20.47
CA GLU A 149 -12.05 -5.67 -21.89
C GLU A 149 -12.81 -4.65 -22.73
N SER A 150 -13.49 -3.68 -22.09
CA SER A 150 -14.14 -2.58 -22.79
C SER A 150 -13.13 -1.69 -23.52
N ASP A 151 -13.55 -1.14 -24.66
CA ASP A 151 -12.69 -0.28 -25.48
C ASP A 151 -12.21 0.95 -24.69
N GLU A 152 -13.08 1.57 -23.88
CA GLU A 152 -12.71 2.74 -23.08
C GLU A 152 -11.63 2.43 -22.05
N VAL A 153 -11.72 1.32 -21.32
CA VAL A 153 -10.69 0.95 -20.34
C VAL A 153 -9.39 0.54 -21.04
N ARG A 154 -9.48 -0.13 -22.20
CA ARG A 154 -8.30 -0.50 -23.01
C ARG A 154 -7.54 0.72 -23.52
N GLU A 155 -8.26 1.75 -23.98
CA GLU A 155 -7.64 3.01 -24.41
C GLU A 155 -6.88 3.68 -23.27
N VAL A 156 -7.43 3.67 -22.06
CA VAL A 156 -6.72 4.17 -20.88
C VAL A 156 -5.47 3.37 -20.62
N ILE A 157 -5.57 2.04 -20.54
CA ILE A 157 -4.43 1.16 -20.26
C ILE A 157 -3.31 1.36 -21.29
N ALA A 158 -3.66 1.44 -22.58
CA ALA A 158 -2.67 1.68 -23.64
C ALA A 158 -1.94 3.02 -23.49
N GLY A 159 -2.64 4.06 -23.01
CA GLY A 159 -2.03 5.35 -22.69
C GLY A 159 -1.08 5.30 -21.49
N LEU A 160 -1.27 4.36 -20.54
CA LEU A 160 -0.41 4.22 -19.35
C LEU A 160 0.93 3.55 -19.65
N ASP A 161 1.04 2.80 -20.76
CA ASP A 161 2.26 2.12 -21.18
C ASP A 161 3.19 3.03 -22.02
N THR A 162 2.73 4.24 -22.38
CA THR A 162 3.42 5.14 -23.32
C THR A 162 4.07 6.38 -22.69
N ASP A 163 3.90 6.60 -21.38
CA ASP A 163 4.57 7.65 -20.58
C ASP A 163 5.79 7.10 -19.81
#